data_AF-D8M7B3-F1
#
_entry.id   AF-D8M7B3-F1
#
_cell.length_a   1.000
_cell.length_b   1.000
_cell.length_c   1.000
_cell.angle_alpha   90.00
_cell.angle_beta   90.00
_cell.angle_gamma   90.00
#
_symmetry.space_group_name_H-M   'P 1'
#
loop_
_entity.id
_entity.type
_entity.pdbx_description
1 polymer ?
#
loop_
_entity_poly.entity_id
_entity_poly.type
_entity_poly.pdbx_seq_one_letter_code
_entity_poly.pdbx_strand_id
1 'polypeptide(L)'
;MKPNGWISLILSNRECVVLQFDNGVFMNQGFVLNEQKVLKVFGNHQIGAISYNEEQSIEVVEEGIVDLDHGSRFEGLVLTENKFGVPFGYGEMYDDDGFLVYKGIMINWKRFGYGSSYHNNGCIEYEGYWCDDNRFGIGKVYGRKGEFVKECMWCNGIESDIYEKYEGDGSKPMNIEMKHLKLSDNCVLVDWDVSWFSNLESIEIGDECFESVQTFQIDGLNRLKTIKIGSNSFTQKRYSNGSDESKSFHILNCGSLESIQIGQYSFSDYAGDFELKNLPQLQSIQIGIIRDESCNFYGSSFVVRGIELILNNRVMIRSSKSTIHYIR
;
A
#
# COMPACT_ATOMS: atom_id res chain seq x y z
N MET A 1 3.08 -8.34 0.33
CA MET A 1 2.85 -6.86 0.34
C MET A 1 1.38 -6.55 0.05
N LYS A 2 0.46 -7.12 0.82
CA LYS A 2 -0.97 -7.00 0.54
C LYS A 2 -1.60 -5.99 1.49
N PRO A 3 -2.60 -5.21 1.03
CA PRO A 3 -3.32 -4.33 1.94
C PRO A 3 -3.99 -5.11 3.06
N ASN A 4 -3.90 -4.62 4.29
CA ASN A 4 -4.46 -5.27 5.47
C ASN A 4 -4.97 -4.21 6.45
N GLY A 5 -6.14 -4.45 7.04
CA GLY A 5 -6.84 -3.48 7.88
C GLY A 5 -7.59 -2.43 7.07
N TRP A 6 -7.79 -1.25 7.67
CA TRP A 6 -8.50 -0.14 7.04
C TRP A 6 -7.57 0.69 6.16
N ILE A 7 -7.97 0.89 4.91
CA ILE A 7 -7.29 1.76 3.96
C ILE A 7 -8.16 2.98 3.72
N SER A 8 -7.56 4.15 3.86
CA SER A 8 -8.20 5.43 3.56
C SER A 8 -7.65 6.01 2.26
N LEU A 9 -8.55 6.34 1.33
CA LEU A 9 -8.24 7.06 0.10
C LEU A 9 -8.83 8.47 0.21
N ILE A 10 -7.97 9.48 0.12
CA ILE A 10 -8.38 10.89 0.19
C ILE A 10 -8.69 11.37 -1.22
N LEU A 11 -9.92 11.84 -1.44
CA LEU A 11 -10.39 12.36 -2.71
C LEU A 11 -10.16 13.89 -2.78
N SER A 12 -10.06 14.43 -3.99
CA SER A 12 -9.74 15.86 -4.24
C SER A 12 -10.78 16.84 -3.69
N ASN A 13 -11.98 16.38 -3.38
CA ASN A 13 -13.10 17.13 -2.83
C ASN A 13 -13.21 17.04 -1.29
N ARG A 14 -12.15 16.61 -0.59
CA ARG A 14 -12.15 16.36 0.88
C ARG A 14 -13.13 15.26 1.31
N GLU A 15 -13.59 14.45 0.37
CA GLU A 15 -14.22 13.18 0.69
C GLU A 15 -13.14 12.12 0.89
N CYS A 16 -13.47 11.09 1.64
CA CYS A 16 -12.61 9.97 1.91
C CYS A 16 -13.40 8.69 1.69
N VAL A 17 -12.75 7.73 1.04
CA VAL A 17 -13.24 6.36 0.93
C VAL A 17 -12.38 5.50 1.82
N VAL A 18 -12.99 4.90 2.83
CA VAL A 18 -12.31 4.00 3.76
C VAL A 18 -12.83 2.59 3.53
N LEU A 19 -11.94 1.64 3.24
CA LEU A 19 -12.29 0.26 2.92
C LEU A 19 -11.48 -0.70 3.77
N GLN A 20 -12.10 -1.79 4.22
CA GLN A 20 -11.44 -2.81 5.01
C GLN A 20 -10.95 -3.97 4.14
N PHE A 21 -9.70 -4.38 4.37
CA PHE A 21 -9.06 -5.51 3.70
C PHE A 21 -8.51 -6.51 4.71
N ASP A 22 -8.55 -7.79 4.37
CA ASP A 22 -7.80 -8.86 5.03
C ASP A 22 -6.84 -9.48 4.02
N ASN A 23 -5.54 -9.24 4.20
CA ASN A 23 -4.49 -9.79 3.34
C ASN A 23 -4.78 -9.64 1.83
N GLY A 24 -5.22 -8.45 1.41
CA GLY A 24 -5.53 -8.07 0.04
C GLY A 24 -6.94 -8.42 -0.44
N VAL A 25 -7.73 -9.11 0.38
CA VAL A 25 -9.14 -9.41 0.09
C VAL A 25 -9.99 -8.27 0.65
N PHE A 26 -10.79 -7.63 -0.21
CA PHE A 26 -11.77 -6.65 0.23
C PHE A 26 -12.86 -7.33 1.06
N MET A 27 -13.06 -6.86 2.29
CA MET A 27 -13.95 -7.50 3.27
C MET A 27 -15.42 -7.13 3.09
N ASN A 28 -15.75 -6.42 2.00
CA ASN A 28 -17.08 -5.83 1.80
C ASN A 28 -17.50 -4.96 2.99
N GLN A 29 -16.56 -4.18 3.54
CA GLN A 29 -16.82 -3.22 4.62
C GLN A 29 -16.13 -1.91 4.29
N GLY A 30 -16.85 -0.80 4.47
CA GLY A 30 -16.33 0.50 4.10
C GLY A 30 -17.26 1.66 4.37
N PHE A 31 -16.70 2.86 4.26
CA PHE A 31 -17.40 4.12 4.42
C PHE A 31 -16.97 5.10 3.32
N VAL A 32 -17.92 5.84 2.77
CA VAL A 32 -17.64 7.11 2.10
C VAL A 32 -18.01 8.19 3.10
N LEU A 33 -17.11 9.14 3.33
CA LEU A 33 -17.30 10.20 4.32
C LEU A 33 -16.77 11.52 3.81
N ASN A 34 -17.34 12.61 4.30
CA ASN A 34 -16.76 13.95 4.19
C ASN A 34 -16.42 14.48 5.59
N GLU A 35 -16.04 15.74 5.69
CA GLU A 35 -15.67 16.36 6.98
C GLU A 35 -16.84 16.48 7.98
N GLN A 36 -18.09 16.19 7.57
CA GLN A 36 -19.29 16.42 8.38
C GLN A 36 -20.09 15.14 8.68
N LYS A 37 -20.09 14.16 7.78
CA LYS A 37 -20.90 12.95 7.95
C LYS A 37 -20.38 11.77 7.13
N VAL A 38 -20.88 10.59 7.48
CA VAL A 38 -20.83 9.41 6.63
C VAL A 38 -21.84 9.59 5.50
N LEU A 39 -21.38 9.49 4.26
CA LEU A 39 -22.16 9.65 3.02
C LEU A 39 -22.68 8.32 2.47
N LYS A 40 -21.97 7.23 2.75
CA LYS A 40 -22.36 5.88 2.34
C LYS A 40 -21.65 4.84 3.21
N VAL A 41 -22.32 3.72 3.46
CA VAL A 41 -21.74 2.51 4.05
C VAL A 41 -21.65 1.43 2.96
N PHE A 42 -20.57 0.65 2.96
CA PHE A 42 -20.41 -0.53 2.11
C PHE A 42 -20.58 -1.80 2.93
N GLY A 43 -21.42 -2.71 2.42
CA GLY A 43 -21.71 -4.04 2.96
C GLY A 43 -22.47 -4.08 4.28
N ASN A 44 -22.61 -5.30 4.80
CA ASN A 44 -23.54 -5.68 5.86
C ASN A 44 -22.81 -6.04 7.17
N HIS A 45 -23.28 -5.83 8.42
CA HIS A 45 -24.42 -5.14 9.05
C HIS A 45 -24.12 -5.10 10.57
N GLN A 46 -22.93 -4.67 11.00
CA GLN A 46 -22.64 -4.47 12.43
C GLN A 46 -21.70 -3.30 12.62
N ILE A 47 -22.27 -2.14 12.96
CA ILE A 47 -21.52 -0.99 13.47
C ILE A 47 -21.67 -1.07 14.98
N GLY A 48 -20.70 -1.71 15.63
CA GLY A 48 -20.83 -2.12 17.02
C GLY A 48 -21.97 -3.14 17.18
N ALA A 49 -22.97 -2.82 18.01
CA ALA A 49 -24.14 -3.67 18.24
C ALA A 49 -25.30 -3.40 17.26
N ILE A 50 -25.18 -2.38 16.39
CA ILE A 50 -26.27 -1.90 15.53
C ILE A 50 -26.15 -2.51 14.13
N SER A 51 -27.27 -3.00 13.61
CA SER A 51 -27.34 -3.64 12.30
C SER A 51 -27.77 -2.67 11.21
N TYR A 52 -26.84 -2.29 10.30
CA TYR A 52 -27.08 -1.23 9.30
C TYR A 52 -27.31 -1.72 7.86
N ASN A 53 -28.54 -1.50 7.35
CA ASN A 53 -29.06 -1.53 5.97
C ASN A 53 -28.28 -0.77 4.87
N GLU A 54 -27.72 -1.35 3.80
CA GLU A 54 -27.41 -0.53 2.60
C GLU A 54 -28.67 0.18 2.05
N GLU A 55 -29.85 -0.41 2.27
CA GLU A 55 -31.17 0.18 1.95
C GLU A 55 -31.70 1.14 3.04
N GLN A 56 -31.10 1.18 4.24
CA GLN A 56 -31.45 2.19 5.25
C GLN A 56 -30.85 3.52 4.82
N SER A 57 -31.68 4.56 4.75
CA SER A 57 -31.19 5.91 4.55
C SER A 57 -30.34 6.32 5.75
N ILE A 58 -29.32 7.15 5.51
CA ILE A 58 -28.52 7.83 6.57
C ILE A 58 -29.41 8.75 7.44
N GLU A 59 -30.72 8.83 7.18
CA GLU A 59 -31.71 9.61 7.94
C GLU A 59 -31.96 9.08 9.37
N VAL A 60 -31.36 7.94 9.76
CA VAL A 60 -31.36 7.43 11.15
C VAL A 60 -30.23 8.03 12.01
N VAL A 61 -29.48 8.99 11.44
CA VAL A 61 -28.45 9.72 12.18
C VAL A 61 -29.04 11.01 12.75
N GLU A 62 -29.01 11.14 14.06
CA GLU A 62 -29.50 12.31 14.79
C GLU A 62 -28.43 12.90 15.70
N GLU A 63 -28.58 14.17 16.06
CA GLU A 63 -27.73 14.79 17.09
C GLU A 63 -28.06 14.16 18.45
N GLY A 64 -27.04 13.66 19.13
CA GLY A 64 -27.19 12.94 20.38
C GLY A 64 -25.95 12.93 21.24
N ILE A 65 -26.11 12.35 22.43
CA ILE A 65 -25.05 12.15 23.40
C ILE A 65 -24.94 10.65 23.68
N VAL A 66 -23.72 10.12 23.61
CA VAL A 66 -23.41 8.73 23.96
C VAL A 66 -22.35 8.72 25.05
N ASP A 67 -22.67 8.13 26.20
CA ASP A 67 -21.76 7.95 27.33
C ASP A 67 -21.26 6.50 27.41
N LEU A 68 -20.00 6.31 27.73
CA LEU A 68 -19.42 5.02 28.12
C LEU A 68 -19.49 4.85 29.65
N ASP A 69 -19.51 3.60 30.11
CA ASP A 69 -19.64 3.27 31.55
C ASP A 69 -18.53 3.89 32.43
N HIS A 70 -17.35 4.14 31.85
CA HIS A 70 -16.21 4.76 32.54
C HIS A 70 -16.20 6.30 32.46
N GLY A 71 -17.24 6.93 31.89
CA GLY A 71 -17.44 8.38 31.93
C GLY A 71 -17.03 9.16 30.67
N SER A 72 -16.37 8.53 29.69
CA SER A 72 -16.09 9.22 28.42
C SER A 72 -17.37 9.43 27.62
N ARG A 73 -17.44 10.55 26.91
CA ARG A 73 -18.66 11.02 26.26
C ARG A 73 -18.40 11.44 24.83
N PHE A 74 -19.35 11.16 23.95
CA PHE A 74 -19.41 11.70 22.60
C PHE A 74 -20.66 12.53 22.43
N GLU A 75 -20.52 13.72 21.82
CA GLU A 75 -21.62 14.63 21.48
C GLU A 75 -21.56 14.94 19.99
N GLY A 76 -22.63 14.62 19.23
CA GLY A 76 -22.69 14.88 17.80
C GLY A 76 -23.62 13.92 17.06
N LEU A 77 -23.26 13.57 15.83
CA LEU A 77 -24.03 12.66 15.00
C LEU A 77 -23.95 11.20 15.49
N VAL A 78 -25.09 10.63 15.85
CA VAL A 78 -25.24 9.30 16.44
C VAL A 78 -26.17 8.45 15.57
N LEU A 79 -25.77 7.21 15.29
CA LEU A 79 -26.65 6.20 14.71
C LEU A 79 -27.42 5.52 15.84
N THR A 80 -28.76 5.58 15.80
CA THR A 80 -29.62 5.05 16.87
C THR A 80 -30.44 3.83 16.44
N GLU A 81 -30.50 2.80 17.29
CA GLU A 81 -31.39 1.65 17.13
C GLU A 81 -31.84 1.15 18.51
N ASN A 82 -33.16 1.04 18.75
CA ASN A 82 -33.73 0.47 19.98
C ASN A 82 -33.12 1.00 21.31
N LYS A 83 -32.89 2.32 21.41
CA LYS A 83 -32.29 3.06 22.54
C LYS A 83 -30.77 2.92 22.69
N PHE A 84 -30.10 2.16 21.82
CA PHE A 84 -28.65 2.16 21.72
C PHE A 84 -28.22 3.20 20.69
N GLY A 85 -27.23 4.01 21.03
CA GLY A 85 -26.61 4.98 20.14
C GLY A 85 -25.13 4.67 19.99
N VAL A 86 -24.61 4.77 18.77
CA VAL A 86 -23.16 4.72 18.52
C VAL A 86 -22.72 5.98 17.78
N PRO A 87 -21.54 6.54 18.09
CA PRO A 87 -20.99 7.65 17.30
C PRO A 87 -20.95 7.28 15.81
N PHE A 88 -21.52 8.13 14.96
CA PHE A 88 -21.63 7.85 13.53
C PHE A 88 -21.68 9.13 12.70
N GLY A 89 -20.58 9.88 12.73
CA GLY A 89 -20.44 11.13 12.00
C GLY A 89 -19.62 12.14 12.78
N TYR A 90 -19.78 13.42 12.45
CA TYR A 90 -19.04 14.48 13.10
C TYR A 90 -19.51 14.69 14.54
N GLY A 91 -18.57 14.93 15.45
CA GLY A 91 -18.86 15.31 16.82
C GLY A 91 -17.62 15.63 17.63
N GLU A 92 -17.82 15.77 18.93
CA GLU A 92 -16.83 16.07 19.95
C GLU A 92 -16.75 14.91 20.94
N MET A 93 -15.53 14.44 21.22
CA MET A 93 -15.25 13.42 22.22
C MET A 93 -14.59 14.04 23.43
N TYR A 94 -15.07 13.65 24.60
CA TYR A 94 -14.59 14.05 25.91
C TYR A 94 -14.09 12.83 26.69
N ASP A 95 -12.99 12.99 27.42
CA ASP A 95 -12.50 11.97 28.35
C ASP A 95 -13.36 11.88 29.63
N ASP A 96 -13.00 10.99 30.54
CA ASP A 96 -13.70 10.77 31.82
C ASP A 96 -13.57 11.93 32.83
N ASP A 97 -12.58 12.80 32.64
CA ASP A 97 -12.44 14.07 33.36
C ASP A 97 -13.24 15.23 32.70
N GLY A 98 -13.83 14.98 31.53
CA GLY A 98 -14.62 15.96 30.77
C GLY A 98 -13.80 16.92 29.92
N PHE A 99 -12.51 16.64 29.67
CA PHE A 99 -11.71 17.41 28.72
C PHE A 99 -12.03 17.00 27.28
N LEU A 100 -12.14 18.00 26.39
CA LEU A 100 -12.25 17.75 24.95
C LEU A 100 -10.95 17.11 24.46
N VAL A 101 -11.07 15.92 23.85
CA VAL A 101 -9.92 15.15 23.34
C VAL A 101 -9.91 15.02 21.82
N TYR A 102 -11.08 15.11 21.17
CA TYR A 102 -11.17 15.02 19.71
C TYR A 102 -12.40 15.73 19.14
N LYS A 103 -12.25 16.28 17.93
CA LYS A 103 -13.33 16.84 17.11
C LYS A 103 -13.16 16.40 15.66
N GLY A 104 -14.16 15.72 15.11
CA GLY A 104 -14.11 15.18 13.74
C GLY A 104 -15.06 14.00 13.55
N ILE A 105 -14.90 13.27 12.44
CA ILE A 105 -15.71 12.07 12.19
C ILE A 105 -15.32 10.95 13.18
N MET A 106 -16.33 10.40 13.84
CA MET A 106 -16.23 9.23 14.69
C MET A 106 -17.24 8.18 14.24
N ILE A 107 -16.78 6.94 14.09
CA ILE A 107 -17.60 5.79 13.74
C ILE A 107 -17.30 4.71 14.76
N ASN A 108 -18.30 4.35 15.57
CA ASN A 108 -18.18 3.34 16.62
C ASN A 108 -16.92 3.55 17.50
N TRP A 109 -16.79 4.74 18.09
CA TRP A 109 -15.69 5.13 18.98
C TRP A 109 -14.29 5.11 18.36
N LYS A 110 -14.20 5.06 17.03
CA LYS A 110 -12.93 5.19 16.31
C LYS A 110 -12.93 6.43 15.41
N ARG A 111 -11.79 7.12 15.37
CA ARG A 111 -11.59 8.32 14.56
C ARG A 111 -11.38 7.97 13.09
N PHE A 112 -12.08 8.66 12.21
CA PHE A 112 -11.96 8.53 10.76
C PHE A 112 -11.95 9.92 10.09
N GLY A 113 -11.47 10.00 8.85
CA GLY A 113 -11.51 11.23 8.06
C GLY A 113 -10.70 12.37 8.67
N TYR A 114 -10.98 13.60 8.27
CA TYR A 114 -10.29 14.77 8.81
C TYR A 114 -10.81 15.13 10.21
N GLY A 115 -9.90 15.42 11.14
CA GLY A 115 -10.24 15.80 12.51
C GLY A 115 -9.08 16.39 13.30
N SER A 116 -9.39 16.94 14.47
CA SER A 116 -8.42 17.53 15.41
C SER A 116 -8.43 16.81 16.75
N SER A 117 -7.27 16.47 17.29
CA SER A 117 -7.12 16.06 18.71
C SER A 117 -6.55 17.20 19.54
N TYR A 118 -6.76 17.14 20.86
CA TYR A 118 -6.44 18.22 21.77
C TYR A 118 -5.61 17.74 22.96
N HIS A 119 -4.71 18.61 23.42
CA HIS A 119 -4.09 18.49 24.73
C HIS A 119 -5.14 18.77 25.82
N ASN A 120 -4.89 18.29 27.04
CA ASN A 120 -5.78 18.51 28.19
C ASN A 120 -5.94 19.99 28.61
N ASN A 121 -5.15 20.91 28.04
CA ASN A 121 -5.31 22.35 28.23
C ASN A 121 -6.17 23.02 27.14
N GLY A 122 -6.77 22.23 26.24
CA GLY A 122 -7.63 22.68 25.15
C GLY A 122 -6.88 23.15 23.90
N CYS A 123 -5.54 23.18 23.89
CA CYS A 123 -4.78 23.46 22.67
C CYS A 123 -4.85 22.25 21.73
N ILE A 124 -4.92 22.50 20.41
CA ILE A 124 -4.80 21.44 19.41
C ILE A 124 -3.47 20.71 19.61
N GLU A 125 -3.51 19.38 19.55
CA GLU A 125 -2.34 18.49 19.56
C GLU A 125 -2.01 18.05 18.14
N TYR A 126 -3.03 17.67 17.38
CA TYR A 126 -2.91 17.21 16.01
C TYR A 126 -4.11 17.66 15.18
N GLU A 127 -3.85 18.02 13.93
CA GLU A 127 -4.87 18.31 12.93
C GLU A 127 -4.51 17.55 11.64
N GLY A 128 -5.39 16.65 11.17
CA GLY A 128 -5.12 15.84 9.99
C GLY A 128 -6.12 14.71 9.80
N TYR A 129 -5.78 13.74 8.93
CA TYR A 129 -6.65 12.60 8.66
C TYR A 129 -6.44 11.47 9.68
N TRP A 130 -7.51 10.71 9.89
CA TRP A 130 -7.58 9.57 10.77
C TRP A 130 -8.15 8.37 10.02
N CYS A 131 -7.66 7.18 10.34
CA CYS A 131 -8.17 5.93 9.82
C CYS A 131 -8.09 4.87 10.92
N ASP A 132 -9.24 4.35 11.36
CA ASP A 132 -9.33 3.34 12.41
C ASP A 132 -8.55 3.74 13.68
N ASP A 133 -8.79 4.97 14.14
CA ASP A 133 -8.14 5.57 15.32
C ASP A 133 -6.64 5.90 15.18
N ASN A 134 -6.06 5.66 14.01
CA ASN A 134 -4.68 5.99 13.73
C ASN A 134 -4.56 7.26 12.89
N ARG A 135 -3.56 8.11 13.19
CA ARG A 135 -3.20 9.23 12.32
C ARG A 135 -2.84 8.69 10.93
N PHE A 136 -3.33 9.37 9.90
CA PHE A 136 -3.20 8.96 8.51
C PHE A 136 -2.99 10.19 7.61
N GLY A 137 -2.32 10.00 6.48
CA GLY A 137 -2.16 11.07 5.50
C GLY A 137 -1.29 12.23 6.03
N ILE A 138 -1.41 13.38 5.39
CA ILE A 138 -0.73 14.60 5.82
C ILE A 138 -1.41 15.14 7.08
N GLY A 139 -0.63 15.45 8.11
CA GLY A 139 -1.14 16.05 9.34
C GLY A 139 -0.14 16.98 10.01
N LYS A 140 -0.67 17.94 10.77
CA LYS A 140 0.07 18.95 11.53
C LYS A 140 0.06 18.62 13.00
N VAL A 141 1.20 18.81 13.66
CA VAL A 141 1.40 18.58 15.10
C VAL A 141 1.69 19.90 15.77
N TYR A 142 1.10 20.09 16.96
CA TYR A 142 1.18 21.30 17.75
C TYR A 142 1.60 21.01 19.19
N GLY A 143 2.38 21.94 19.76
CA GLY A 143 2.82 21.86 21.15
C GLY A 143 1.74 22.34 22.12
N ARG A 144 2.02 22.19 23.42
CA ARG A 144 1.07 22.56 24.48
C ARG A 144 0.81 24.05 24.60
N LYS A 145 1.60 24.92 23.94
CA LYS A 145 1.33 26.37 23.89
C LYS A 145 0.61 26.76 22.60
N GLY A 146 0.16 25.78 21.80
CA GLY A 146 -0.46 25.99 20.49
C GLY A 146 0.54 26.33 19.38
N GLU A 147 1.84 26.19 19.64
CA GLU A 147 2.89 26.42 18.65
C GLU A 147 2.92 25.30 17.61
N PHE A 148 3.07 25.66 16.34
CA PHE A 148 3.29 24.70 15.26
C PHE A 148 4.64 23.99 15.48
N VAL A 149 4.61 22.65 15.49
CA VAL A 149 5.82 21.82 15.65
C VAL A 149 6.29 21.32 14.30
N LYS A 150 5.40 20.66 13.54
CA LYS A 150 5.72 20.05 12.23
C LYS A 150 4.48 19.67 11.43
N GLU A 151 4.69 19.43 10.14
CA GLU A 151 3.74 18.81 9.21
C GLU A 151 4.43 17.61 8.55
N CYS A 152 3.81 16.42 8.61
CA CYS A 152 4.41 15.16 8.15
C CYS A 152 3.35 14.16 7.65
N MET A 153 3.79 13.10 6.96
CA MET A 153 2.94 11.97 6.56
C MET A 153 2.77 10.99 7.72
N TRP A 154 1.58 10.43 7.84
CA TRP A 154 1.26 9.38 8.79
C TRP A 154 0.74 8.14 8.05
N CYS A 155 1.28 6.98 8.40
CA CYS A 155 0.80 5.70 7.91
C CYS A 155 0.53 4.78 9.10
N ASN A 156 -0.76 4.53 9.39
CA ASN A 156 -1.20 3.75 10.55
C ASN A 156 -0.56 4.23 11.87
N GLY A 157 -0.60 5.55 12.10
CA GLY A 157 -0.07 6.17 13.33
C GLY A 157 1.45 6.28 13.38
N ILE A 158 2.16 5.71 12.41
CA ILE A 158 3.62 5.84 12.29
C ILE A 158 3.93 7.07 11.45
N GLU A 159 4.72 7.95 12.04
CA GLU A 159 5.28 9.11 11.35
C GLU A 159 6.25 8.67 10.26
N SER A 160 6.10 9.25 9.07
CA SER A 160 7.03 9.12 7.96
C SER A 160 7.45 10.50 7.49
N ASP A 161 8.74 10.80 7.62
CA ASP A 161 9.34 12.07 7.18
C ASP A 161 9.46 12.17 5.64
N ILE A 162 9.24 11.06 4.93
CA ILE A 162 9.42 11.00 3.48
C ILE A 162 8.17 10.42 2.82
N TYR A 163 7.43 11.30 2.14
CA TYR A 163 6.24 10.98 1.35
C TYR A 163 6.52 10.00 0.20
N GLU A 164 7.74 10.06 -0.35
CA GLU A 164 8.04 9.48 -1.65
C GLU A 164 8.82 8.17 -1.58
N LYS A 165 9.37 7.78 -0.42
CA LYS A 165 10.29 6.63 -0.35
C LYS A 165 10.00 5.72 0.85
N TYR A 166 9.96 4.43 0.58
CA TYR A 166 10.10 3.38 1.59
C TYR A 166 11.53 2.83 1.56
N GLU A 167 12.15 2.70 2.73
CA GLU A 167 13.42 2.00 2.90
C GLU A 167 13.35 1.12 4.16
N GLY A 168 13.47 -0.21 3.97
CA GLY A 168 13.39 -1.16 5.07
C GLY A 168 13.29 -2.61 4.60
N ASP A 169 13.01 -3.53 5.51
CA ASP A 169 12.89 -4.97 5.24
C ASP A 169 11.45 -5.40 4.89
N GLY A 170 10.48 -4.49 4.90
CA GLY A 170 9.07 -4.80 4.73
C GLY A 170 8.28 -4.99 6.03
N SER A 171 8.92 -4.84 7.20
CA SER A 171 8.24 -4.95 8.51
C SER A 171 7.36 -3.74 8.85
N LYS A 172 7.73 -2.56 8.34
CA LYS A 172 6.98 -1.32 8.53
C LYS A 172 5.89 -1.15 7.46
N PRO A 173 4.76 -0.50 7.79
CA PRO A 173 3.74 -0.14 6.82
C PRO A 173 4.31 0.62 5.61
N MET A 174 3.78 0.33 4.43
CA MET A 174 4.13 1.00 3.18
C MET A 174 3.03 1.97 2.78
N ASN A 175 3.41 3.18 2.36
CA ASN A 175 2.48 4.15 1.79
C ASN A 175 2.13 3.75 0.36
N ILE A 176 0.84 3.65 0.02
CA ILE A 176 0.38 3.37 -1.33
C ILE A 176 0.79 4.46 -2.35
N GLU A 177 1.01 5.69 -1.87
CA GLU A 177 1.44 6.83 -2.68
C GLU A 177 2.97 6.93 -2.85
N MET A 178 3.75 5.99 -2.29
CA MET A 178 5.21 6.03 -2.40
C MET A 178 5.66 5.96 -3.87
N LYS A 179 6.76 6.64 -4.18
CA LYS A 179 7.41 6.63 -5.49
C LYS A 179 8.61 5.70 -5.55
N HIS A 180 9.27 5.45 -4.43
CA HIS A 180 10.52 4.72 -4.37
C HIS A 180 10.43 3.62 -3.33
N LEU A 181 10.37 2.36 -3.76
CA LEU A 181 10.45 1.20 -2.88
C LEU A 181 11.89 0.71 -2.83
N LYS A 182 12.51 0.70 -1.66
CA LYS A 182 13.80 0.07 -1.41
C LYS A 182 13.68 -0.97 -0.29
N LEU A 183 13.81 -2.24 -0.67
CA LEU A 183 13.86 -3.35 0.27
C LEU A 183 15.31 -3.70 0.58
N SER A 184 15.65 -3.86 1.85
CA SER A 184 16.96 -4.35 2.29
C SER A 184 17.14 -5.82 1.92
N ASP A 185 18.38 -6.29 2.02
CA ASP A 185 18.71 -7.71 1.92
C ASP A 185 17.89 -8.52 2.94
N ASN A 186 17.59 -9.78 2.62
CA ASN A 186 16.84 -10.70 3.48
C ASN A 186 15.51 -10.09 3.99
N CYS A 187 14.77 -9.39 3.13
CA CYS A 187 13.52 -8.74 3.50
C CYS A 187 12.51 -9.76 4.09
N VAL A 188 11.66 -9.33 5.02
CA VAL A 188 10.70 -10.21 5.71
C VAL A 188 9.49 -10.58 4.85
N LEU A 189 9.38 -10.01 3.65
CA LEU A 189 8.27 -10.22 2.74
C LEU A 189 8.43 -11.54 1.98
N VAL A 190 7.39 -12.36 2.03
CA VAL A 190 7.34 -13.66 1.33
C VAL A 190 6.54 -13.60 0.03
N ASP A 191 5.63 -12.63 -0.08
CA ASP A 191 4.76 -12.43 -1.24
C ASP A 191 5.14 -11.18 -2.02
N TRP A 192 5.14 -11.31 -3.35
CA TRP A 192 5.31 -10.21 -4.30
C TRP A 192 3.95 -9.80 -4.90
N ASP A 193 3.51 -8.59 -4.57
CA ASP A 193 2.39 -7.94 -5.24
C ASP A 193 2.57 -6.42 -5.08
N VAL A 194 2.79 -5.74 -6.20
CA VAL A 194 2.96 -4.28 -6.24
C VAL A 194 1.85 -3.55 -6.99
N SER A 195 0.75 -4.25 -7.33
CA SER A 195 -0.35 -3.72 -8.14
C SER A 195 -1.03 -2.48 -7.52
N TRP A 196 -1.00 -2.37 -6.19
CA TRP A 196 -1.58 -1.26 -5.45
C TRP A 196 -0.74 0.02 -5.50
N PHE A 197 0.56 -0.08 -5.76
CA PHE A 197 1.48 1.07 -5.69
C PHE A 197 1.64 1.76 -7.04
N SER A 198 0.54 2.27 -7.58
CA SER A 198 0.46 2.87 -8.92
C SER A 198 1.34 4.12 -9.13
N ASN A 199 1.81 4.73 -8.04
CA ASN A 199 2.70 5.89 -8.05
C ASN A 199 4.20 5.53 -8.05
N LEU A 200 4.56 4.24 -8.01
CA LEU A 200 5.97 3.83 -8.03
C LEU A 200 6.69 4.31 -9.29
N GLU A 201 7.84 4.94 -9.06
CA GLU A 201 8.84 5.37 -10.03
C GLU A 201 10.09 4.50 -9.99
N SER A 202 10.45 3.93 -8.83
CA SER A 202 11.57 2.97 -8.72
C SER A 202 11.31 1.84 -7.74
N ILE A 203 11.81 0.65 -8.09
CA ILE A 203 11.86 -0.52 -7.23
C ILE A 203 13.32 -0.95 -7.08
N GLU A 204 13.81 -1.04 -5.85
CA GLU A 204 15.09 -1.63 -5.48
C GLU A 204 14.84 -2.74 -4.47
N ILE A 205 15.28 -3.96 -4.78
CA ILE A 205 15.22 -5.13 -3.91
C ILE A 205 16.64 -5.55 -3.60
N GLY A 206 16.97 -5.73 -2.33
CA GLY A 206 18.27 -6.24 -1.89
C GLY A 206 18.52 -7.70 -2.27
N ASP A 207 19.57 -8.27 -1.70
CA ASP A 207 19.99 -9.64 -1.91
C ASP A 207 19.16 -10.62 -1.07
N GLU A 208 18.99 -11.86 -1.56
CA GLU A 208 18.38 -12.98 -0.83
C GLU A 208 16.91 -12.74 -0.38
N CYS A 209 16.10 -12.09 -1.22
CA CYS A 209 14.68 -11.80 -0.96
C CYS A 209 13.72 -12.73 -1.73
N PHE A 210 12.47 -12.89 -1.28
CA PHE A 210 11.36 -13.48 -2.06
C PHE A 210 11.54 -14.92 -2.59
N GLU A 211 12.21 -15.83 -1.87
CA GLU A 211 12.47 -17.22 -2.33
C GLU A 211 11.20 -18.05 -2.65
N SER A 212 10.07 -17.71 -2.04
CA SER A 212 8.80 -18.46 -2.18
C SER A 212 7.96 -18.01 -3.38
N VAL A 213 8.28 -16.87 -3.99
CA VAL A 213 7.50 -16.30 -5.09
C VAL A 213 7.58 -17.21 -6.32
N GLN A 214 6.41 -17.49 -6.91
CA GLN A 214 6.31 -18.29 -8.13
C GLN A 214 6.25 -17.41 -9.38
N THR A 215 5.47 -16.32 -9.30
CA THR A 215 5.29 -15.39 -10.42
C THR A 215 5.77 -14.01 -9.99
N PHE A 216 6.84 -13.54 -10.63
CA PHE A 216 7.21 -12.13 -10.55
C PHE A 216 6.44 -11.39 -11.64
N GLN A 217 5.49 -10.56 -11.24
CA GLN A 217 4.68 -9.79 -12.18
C GLN A 217 4.65 -8.32 -11.80
N ILE A 218 4.82 -7.47 -12.81
CA ILE A 218 4.50 -6.05 -12.78
C ILE A 218 3.68 -5.75 -14.03
N ASP A 219 2.46 -5.24 -13.85
CA ASP A 219 1.58 -4.88 -14.96
C ASP A 219 0.96 -3.51 -14.74
N GLY A 220 1.08 -2.61 -15.72
CA GLY A 220 0.36 -1.34 -15.73
C GLY A 220 0.94 -0.24 -14.83
N LEU A 221 2.11 -0.45 -14.20
CA LEU A 221 2.80 0.58 -13.42
C LEU A 221 3.45 1.62 -14.34
N ASN A 222 2.61 2.48 -14.93
CA ASN A 222 3.01 3.41 -15.97
C ASN A 222 3.96 4.53 -15.52
N ARG A 223 4.13 4.74 -14.22
CA ARG A 223 5.10 5.70 -13.66
C ARG A 223 6.46 5.07 -13.36
N LEU A 224 6.56 3.74 -13.37
CA LEU A 224 7.76 3.01 -12.99
C LEU A 224 8.85 3.23 -14.04
N LYS A 225 10.00 3.74 -13.62
CA LYS A 225 11.17 4.06 -14.45
C LYS A 225 12.30 3.06 -14.28
N THR A 226 12.55 2.61 -13.06
CA THR A 226 13.69 1.72 -12.77
C THR A 226 13.31 0.53 -11.90
N ILE A 227 13.88 -0.62 -12.24
CA ILE A 227 13.82 -1.84 -11.43
C ILE A 227 15.24 -2.31 -11.19
N LYS A 228 15.58 -2.55 -9.93
CA LYS A 228 16.86 -3.15 -9.50
C LYS A 228 16.59 -4.28 -8.53
N ILE A 229 17.13 -5.45 -8.81
CA ILE A 229 16.97 -6.65 -7.99
C ILE A 229 18.37 -7.15 -7.62
N GLY A 230 18.60 -7.38 -6.33
CA GLY A 230 19.84 -7.94 -5.79
C GLY A 230 20.02 -9.42 -6.14
N SER A 231 21.20 -9.94 -5.81
CA SER A 231 21.59 -11.31 -6.11
C SER A 231 20.83 -12.31 -5.26
N ASN A 232 20.63 -13.53 -5.78
CA ASN A 232 19.93 -14.62 -5.10
C ASN A 232 18.49 -14.31 -4.64
N SER A 233 17.88 -13.23 -5.13
CA SER A 233 16.49 -12.86 -4.83
C SER A 233 15.53 -13.46 -5.83
N PHE A 234 14.40 -14.04 -5.40
CA PHE A 234 13.44 -14.80 -6.21
C PHE A 234 13.93 -16.20 -6.64
N THR A 235 14.78 -16.87 -5.84
CA THR A 235 15.16 -18.26 -6.12
C THR A 235 15.19 -19.13 -4.86
N GLN A 236 14.93 -20.43 -5.05
CA GLN A 236 15.23 -21.47 -4.06
C GLN A 236 16.55 -22.20 -4.36
N LYS A 237 17.25 -21.81 -5.44
CA LYS A 237 18.50 -22.40 -5.93
C LYS A 237 19.64 -21.39 -5.87
N ARG A 238 19.87 -20.82 -4.67
CA ARG A 238 20.95 -19.84 -4.43
C ARG A 238 22.30 -20.38 -4.94
N TYR A 239 23.05 -19.55 -5.66
CA TYR A 239 24.34 -19.89 -6.27
C TYR A 239 24.30 -21.14 -7.20
N SER A 240 23.12 -21.54 -7.66
CA SER A 240 22.90 -22.71 -8.50
C SER A 240 21.88 -22.40 -9.59
N ASN A 241 21.52 -23.40 -10.39
CA ASN A 241 20.44 -23.32 -11.37
C ASN A 241 19.33 -24.31 -11.04
N GLY A 242 18.13 -24.00 -11.52
CA GLY A 242 16.98 -24.88 -11.50
C GLY A 242 16.20 -24.80 -12.81
N SER A 243 15.16 -25.61 -12.91
CA SER A 243 14.27 -25.62 -14.07
C SER A 243 12.84 -25.88 -13.63
N ASP A 244 12.23 -24.90 -12.96
CA ASP A 244 10.83 -24.95 -12.55
C ASP A 244 9.95 -24.23 -13.57
N GLU A 245 9.23 -25.00 -14.39
CA GLU A 245 8.34 -24.48 -15.43
C GLU A 245 7.09 -23.79 -14.86
N SER A 246 6.80 -23.97 -13.56
CA SER A 246 5.70 -23.28 -12.89
C SER A 246 6.03 -21.83 -12.48
N LYS A 247 7.31 -21.47 -12.50
CA LYS A 247 7.80 -20.14 -12.12
C LYS A 247 7.98 -19.22 -13.33
N SER A 248 7.44 -18.02 -13.28
CA SER A 248 7.34 -17.12 -14.43
C SER A 248 7.64 -15.66 -14.11
N PHE A 249 8.11 -14.91 -15.12
CA PHE A 249 8.57 -13.53 -15.00
C PHE A 249 7.89 -12.66 -16.05
N HIS A 250 7.15 -11.63 -15.61
CA HIS A 250 6.37 -10.77 -16.48
C HIS A 250 6.52 -9.31 -16.08
N ILE A 251 6.94 -8.46 -17.04
CA ILE A 251 6.83 -7.00 -16.92
C ILE A 251 6.07 -6.49 -18.14
N LEU A 252 4.86 -6.02 -17.90
CA LEU A 252 3.86 -5.71 -18.91
C LEU A 252 3.37 -4.28 -18.75
N ASN A 253 3.09 -3.60 -19.86
CA ASN A 253 2.36 -2.32 -19.90
C ASN A 253 2.94 -1.23 -18.98
N CYS A 254 4.26 -1.16 -18.82
CA CYS A 254 4.92 -0.12 -18.05
C CYS A 254 5.47 0.96 -19.00
N GLY A 255 4.62 1.97 -19.28
CA GLY A 255 4.88 3.00 -20.30
C GLY A 255 6.13 3.85 -20.09
N SER A 256 6.57 4.05 -18.84
CA SER A 256 7.74 4.86 -18.49
C SER A 256 8.97 4.05 -18.07
N LEU A 257 8.95 2.73 -18.18
CA LEU A 257 10.06 1.90 -17.70
C LEU A 257 11.29 2.10 -18.60
N GLU A 258 12.38 2.60 -18.01
CA GLU A 258 13.62 2.95 -18.71
C GLU A 258 14.72 1.90 -18.51
N SER A 259 14.83 1.32 -17.31
CA SER A 259 15.89 0.35 -17.01
C SER A 259 15.50 -0.78 -16.06
N ILE A 260 16.05 -1.97 -16.34
CA ILE A 260 15.93 -3.17 -15.51
C ILE A 260 17.34 -3.67 -15.17
N GLN A 261 17.61 -3.90 -13.89
CA GLN A 261 18.84 -4.50 -13.39
C GLN A 261 18.52 -5.70 -12.49
N ILE A 262 19.14 -6.84 -12.74
CA ILE A 262 18.95 -8.08 -11.98
C ILE A 262 20.33 -8.63 -11.61
N GLY A 263 20.54 -8.87 -10.31
CA GLY A 263 21.74 -9.47 -9.73
C GLY A 263 21.93 -10.93 -10.16
N GLN A 264 23.04 -11.55 -9.78
CA GLN A 264 23.30 -12.94 -10.16
C GLN A 264 22.38 -13.89 -9.38
N TYR A 265 22.00 -15.00 -9.99
CA TYR A 265 21.23 -16.09 -9.40
C TYR A 265 19.82 -15.72 -8.90
N SER A 266 19.31 -14.51 -9.16
CA SER A 266 18.01 -14.06 -8.67
C SER A 266 16.86 -14.97 -9.15
N PHE A 267 16.73 -15.20 -10.44
CA PHE A 267 15.66 -16.02 -11.01
C PHE A 267 16.20 -17.37 -11.53
N SER A 268 17.10 -18.01 -10.79
CA SER A 268 17.89 -19.12 -11.36
C SER A 268 17.13 -20.42 -11.57
N ASP A 269 15.98 -20.58 -10.92
CA ASP A 269 15.06 -21.70 -11.05
C ASP A 269 13.79 -21.37 -11.85
N TYR A 270 13.65 -20.14 -12.35
CA TYR A 270 12.52 -19.75 -13.20
C TYR A 270 12.71 -20.30 -14.62
N ALA A 271 11.87 -21.27 -15.00
CA ALA A 271 11.89 -21.88 -16.34
C ALA A 271 10.55 -21.77 -17.11
N GLY A 272 9.51 -21.20 -16.50
CA GLY A 272 8.27 -20.84 -17.17
C GLY A 272 8.41 -19.58 -18.01
N ASP A 273 7.27 -18.96 -18.34
CA ASP A 273 7.20 -17.81 -19.24
C ASP A 273 8.06 -16.63 -18.78
N PHE A 274 8.78 -16.05 -19.74
CA PHE A 274 9.49 -14.78 -19.58
C PHE A 274 8.92 -13.78 -20.59
N GLU A 275 8.31 -12.70 -20.08
CA GLU A 275 7.67 -11.69 -20.91
C GLU A 275 8.09 -10.27 -20.52
N LEU A 276 8.57 -9.53 -21.52
CA LEU A 276 8.73 -8.08 -21.49
C LEU A 276 7.91 -7.51 -22.65
N LYS A 277 6.81 -6.81 -22.33
CA LYS A 277 5.83 -6.39 -23.34
C LYS A 277 5.27 -5.00 -23.06
N ASN A 278 5.07 -4.22 -24.12
CA ASN A 278 4.51 -2.87 -24.06
C ASN A 278 5.33 -1.94 -23.14
N LEU A 279 6.65 -1.90 -23.38
CA LEU A 279 7.64 -1.12 -22.62
C LEU A 279 8.33 -0.09 -23.56
N PRO A 280 7.60 0.93 -24.06
CA PRO A 280 8.07 1.78 -25.15
C PRO A 280 9.27 2.67 -24.80
N GLN A 281 9.56 2.88 -23.52
CA GLN A 281 10.69 3.69 -23.04
C GLN A 281 11.89 2.85 -22.57
N LEU A 282 11.83 1.52 -22.68
CA LEU A 282 12.87 0.66 -22.12
C LEU A 282 14.16 0.76 -22.94
N GLN A 283 15.22 1.25 -22.29
CA GLN A 283 16.52 1.52 -22.92
C GLN A 283 17.60 0.54 -22.47
N SER A 284 17.53 0.02 -21.24
CA SER A 284 18.59 -0.80 -20.67
C SER A 284 18.06 -2.01 -19.90
N ILE A 285 18.63 -3.18 -20.18
CA ILE A 285 18.45 -4.39 -19.38
C ILE A 285 19.84 -4.93 -19.04
N GLN A 286 20.12 -5.04 -17.75
CA GLN A 286 21.30 -5.69 -17.21
C GLN A 286 20.90 -6.89 -16.36
N ILE A 287 21.43 -8.06 -16.68
CA ILE A 287 21.22 -9.30 -15.93
C ILE A 287 22.59 -9.91 -15.60
N GLY A 288 22.91 -10.01 -14.31
CA GLY A 288 24.18 -10.46 -13.79
C GLY A 288 25.34 -9.47 -14.00
N ILE A 289 26.56 -9.98 -13.85
CA ILE A 289 27.82 -9.25 -14.03
C ILE A 289 28.49 -9.70 -15.33
N ILE A 290 29.07 -8.75 -16.06
CA ILE A 290 29.81 -9.04 -17.30
C ILE A 290 31.00 -9.96 -16.97
N ARG A 291 31.07 -11.10 -17.66
CA ARG A 291 32.12 -12.16 -17.56
C ARG A 291 32.00 -13.13 -16.39
N ASP A 292 30.96 -13.03 -15.57
CA ASP A 292 30.66 -14.03 -14.54
C ASP A 292 29.42 -14.85 -14.88
N GLU A 293 29.33 -16.05 -14.30
CA GLU A 293 28.12 -16.87 -14.41
C GLU A 293 26.98 -16.21 -13.63
N SER A 294 25.84 -16.04 -14.29
CA SER A 294 24.66 -15.42 -13.67
C SER A 294 23.58 -16.44 -13.30
N CYS A 295 23.42 -17.51 -14.08
CA CYS A 295 22.37 -18.53 -13.93
C CYS A 295 20.91 -18.04 -13.88
N ASN A 296 20.62 -16.74 -14.00
CA ASN A 296 19.25 -16.23 -14.12
C ASN A 296 18.53 -16.87 -15.30
N PHE A 297 17.28 -17.28 -15.08
CA PHE A 297 16.38 -17.84 -16.09
C PHE A 297 17.00 -19.02 -16.86
N TYR A 298 17.82 -19.84 -16.17
CA TYR A 298 18.63 -20.89 -16.80
C TYR A 298 17.81 -21.84 -17.69
N GLY A 299 16.62 -22.21 -17.24
CA GLY A 299 15.71 -23.11 -17.96
C GLY A 299 14.65 -22.42 -18.84
N SER A 300 14.52 -21.08 -18.78
CA SER A 300 13.42 -20.37 -19.43
C SER A 300 13.62 -20.19 -20.94
N SER A 301 12.51 -20.12 -21.68
CA SER A 301 12.47 -19.66 -23.07
C SER A 301 12.09 -18.18 -23.10
N PHE A 302 12.98 -17.34 -23.63
CA PHE A 302 12.73 -15.89 -23.65
C PHE A 302 11.89 -15.46 -24.85
N VAL A 303 10.87 -14.62 -24.62
CA VAL A 303 10.15 -13.87 -25.66
C VAL A 303 10.34 -12.38 -25.40
N VAL A 304 11.09 -11.70 -26.27
CA VAL A 304 11.24 -10.23 -26.24
C VAL A 304 10.58 -9.67 -27.51
N ARG A 305 9.53 -8.84 -27.36
CA ARG A 305 8.76 -8.28 -28.49
C ARG A 305 8.78 -6.76 -28.46
N GLY A 306 9.18 -6.14 -29.57
CA GLY A 306 8.98 -4.70 -29.80
C GLY A 306 9.95 -3.77 -29.09
N ILE A 307 11.22 -4.17 -28.89
CA ILE A 307 12.23 -3.33 -28.25
C ILE A 307 13.55 -3.44 -29.04
N GLU A 308 14.12 -2.31 -29.46
CA GLU A 308 15.52 -2.23 -29.91
C GLU A 308 16.44 -2.27 -28.68
N LEU A 309 16.72 -3.48 -28.18
CA LEU A 309 17.58 -3.66 -27.01
C LEU A 309 19.06 -3.69 -27.38
N ILE A 310 19.86 -2.86 -26.69
CA ILE A 310 21.31 -3.07 -26.57
C ILE A 310 21.53 -4.09 -25.44
N LEU A 311 21.47 -5.39 -25.78
CA LEU A 311 21.85 -6.45 -24.85
C LEU A 311 23.38 -6.47 -24.73
N ASN A 312 23.92 -5.91 -23.65
CA ASN A 312 25.37 -5.92 -23.40
C ASN A 312 25.91 -7.22 -22.76
N ASN A 313 25.05 -8.23 -22.50
CA ASN A 313 25.42 -9.42 -21.73
C ASN A 313 25.35 -10.73 -22.54
N ARG A 314 26.29 -11.65 -22.29
CA ARG A 314 26.17 -13.09 -22.62
C ARG A 314 25.16 -13.73 -21.66
N VAL A 315 23.89 -13.79 -22.04
CA VAL A 315 22.95 -14.67 -21.35
C VAL A 315 23.29 -16.10 -21.79
N MET A 316 23.72 -16.98 -20.86
CA MET A 316 23.90 -18.40 -21.15
C MET A 316 22.52 -19.07 -21.27
N ILE A 317 21.95 -19.07 -22.47
CA ILE A 317 20.61 -19.59 -22.76
C ILE A 317 20.75 -20.99 -23.37
N ARG A 318 20.08 -21.99 -22.78
CA ARG A 318 20.01 -23.35 -23.34
C ARG A 318 18.62 -23.74 -23.89
N SER A 319 17.60 -22.90 -23.73
CA SER A 319 16.27 -23.20 -24.26
C SER A 319 16.18 -22.96 -25.77
N SER A 320 15.83 -24.01 -26.51
CA SER A 320 15.66 -24.04 -27.97
C SER A 320 14.41 -23.27 -28.46
N LYS A 321 13.59 -22.75 -27.55
CA LYS A 321 12.35 -22.00 -27.85
C LYS A 321 12.49 -20.48 -27.72
N SER A 322 13.69 -19.97 -27.44
CA SER A 322 13.92 -18.53 -27.26
C SER A 322 13.78 -17.78 -28.59
N THR A 323 12.91 -16.76 -28.64
CA THR A 323 12.64 -15.96 -29.84
C THR A 323 12.68 -14.46 -29.53
N ILE A 324 13.54 -13.73 -30.25
CA ILE A 324 13.57 -12.26 -30.25
C ILE A 324 12.79 -11.78 -31.47
N HIS A 325 11.69 -11.08 -31.25
CA HIS A 325 10.91 -10.46 -32.32
C HIS A 325 11.20 -8.96 -32.37
N TYR A 326 12.04 -8.57 -33.33
CA TYR A 326 12.21 -7.19 -33.72
C TYR A 326 10.95 -6.73 -34.48
N ILE A 327 10.28 -5.70 -33.97
CA ILE A 327 9.23 -4.98 -34.72
C ILE A 327 9.85 -3.62 -35.06
N ARG A 328 9.93 -3.31 -36.36
CA ARG A 328 10.40 -2.03 -36.89
C ARG A 328 9.40 -0.91 -36.62
#